data_AF-A0A3M1A6B8-F1
#
_entry.id   AF-A0A3M1A6B8-F1
#
_cell.length_a   1.000
_cell.length_b   1.000
_cell.length_c   1.000
_cell.angle_alpha   90.00
_cell.angle_beta   90.00
_cell.angle_gamma   90.00
#
_symmetry.space_group_name_H-M   'P 1'
#
loop_
_entity.id
_entity.type
_entity.pdbx_description
1 polymer ?
#
loop_
_entity_poly.entity_id
_entity_poly.type
_entity_poly.pdbx_seq_one_letter_code
_entity_poly.pdbx_strand_id
1 'polypeptide(L)'
;MDPCKDEKSPFIGCLTPPDPKLVAEGWQRRFIADERMARDAVEAYTALGFEVKLVPLKPQEFLDECNECRVQVEKFHVVYTRKTNYSA
;
A
#
# COMPACT_ATOMS: atom_id res chain seq x y z
N MET A 1 11.83 -16.03 -13.34
CA MET A 1 11.79 -16.28 -11.88
C MET A 1 10.50 -15.66 -11.44
N ASP A 2 9.54 -16.43 -10.93
CA ASP A 2 8.21 -15.92 -10.57
C ASP A 2 8.34 -15.04 -9.32
N PRO A 3 8.24 -13.70 -9.42
CA PRO A 3 8.48 -12.79 -8.30
C PRO A 3 7.41 -12.93 -7.21
N CYS A 4 6.28 -13.59 -7.51
CA CYS A 4 5.23 -13.92 -6.54
C CYS A 4 5.52 -15.19 -5.74
N LYS A 5 6.60 -15.93 -6.07
CA LYS A 5 6.99 -17.20 -5.41
C LYS A 5 8.36 -17.14 -4.71
N ASP A 6 9.00 -15.97 -4.63
CA ASP A 6 10.24 -15.86 -3.89
C ASP A 6 9.96 -16.02 -2.38
N GLU A 7 10.57 -17.02 -1.76
CA GLU A 7 10.46 -17.32 -0.32
C GLU A 7 11.09 -16.22 0.56
N LYS A 8 11.97 -15.39 -0.02
CA LYS A 8 12.49 -14.17 0.62
C LYS A 8 11.54 -12.98 0.47
N SER A 9 10.43 -13.14 -0.24
CA SER A 9 9.38 -12.15 -0.33
C SER A 9 8.75 -12.01 1.05
N PRO A 10 8.83 -10.83 1.70
CA PRO A 10 8.21 -10.61 2.99
C PRO A 10 6.70 -10.56 2.77
N PHE A 11 6.08 -11.75 2.75
CA PHE A 11 4.66 -12.06 2.79
C PHE A 11 3.71 -10.99 2.22
N ILE A 12 3.11 -11.35 1.08
CA ILE A 12 1.85 -10.84 0.52
C ILE A 12 1.95 -9.51 -0.25
N GLY A 13 1.79 -9.63 -1.58
CA GLY A 13 1.38 -8.56 -2.48
C GLY A 13 2.54 -7.77 -3.06
N CYS A 14 2.74 -7.91 -4.39
CA CYS A 14 3.66 -7.21 -5.28
C CYS A 14 4.64 -6.19 -4.65
N LEU A 15 5.94 -6.41 -4.91
CA LEU A 15 7.08 -5.60 -4.50
C LEU A 15 7.06 -4.17 -5.09
N THR A 16 6.05 -3.37 -4.74
CA THR A 16 6.02 -1.94 -5.09
C THR A 16 6.79 -1.14 -4.03
N PRO A 17 7.88 -0.45 -4.41
CA PRO A 17 8.61 0.39 -3.48
C PRO A 17 7.71 1.55 -2.98
N PRO A 18 7.99 2.12 -1.79
CA PRO A 18 7.26 3.29 -1.32
C PRO A 18 7.48 4.49 -2.23
N ASP A 19 6.44 5.32 -2.42
CA ASP A 19 6.54 6.56 -3.18
C ASP A 19 7.50 7.53 -2.47
N PRO A 20 8.63 7.92 -3.08
CA PRO A 20 9.62 8.77 -2.44
C PRO A 20 9.07 10.15 -2.06
N LYS A 21 8.06 10.67 -2.77
CA LYS A 21 7.43 11.95 -2.42
C LYS A 21 6.63 11.84 -1.13
N LEU A 22 5.86 10.76 -0.98
CA LEU A 22 5.10 10.52 0.24
C LEU A 22 6.03 10.28 1.43
N VAL A 23 7.13 9.54 1.23
CA VAL A 23 8.14 9.36 2.29
C VAL A 23 8.75 10.70 2.70
N ALA A 24 9.09 11.58 1.75
CA ALA A 24 9.61 12.91 2.04
C ALA A 24 8.60 13.80 2.79
N GLU A 25 7.30 13.61 2.59
CA GLU A 25 6.21 14.26 3.32
C GLU A 25 5.90 13.63 4.70
N GLY A 26 6.69 12.63 5.12
CA GLY A 26 6.56 11.96 6.42
C GLY A 26 5.56 10.81 6.45
N TRP A 27 5.05 10.36 5.29
CA TRP A 27 4.19 9.18 5.22
C TRP A 27 4.98 7.88 5.31
N GLN A 28 4.44 6.92 6.05
CA GLN A 28 4.99 5.57 6.17
C GLN A 28 4.12 4.59 5.39
N ARG A 29 4.71 3.87 4.43
CA ARG A 29 4.06 2.76 3.71
C ARG A 29 3.76 1.63 4.70
N ARG A 30 2.55 1.07 4.63
CA ARG A 30 2.14 -0.09 5.43
C ARG A 30 2.04 -1.35 4.56
N PHE A 31 0.96 -1.50 3.84
CA PHE A 31 0.66 -2.70 3.05
C PHE A 31 -0.24 -2.37 1.85
N ILE A 32 -0.36 -3.33 0.93
CA ILE A 32 -1.34 -3.29 -0.14
C ILE A 32 -2.64 -3.91 0.40
N ALA A 33 -3.76 -3.24 0.17
CA ALA A 33 -5.07 -3.60 0.67
C ALA A 33 -6.08 -3.63 -0.48
N ASP A 34 -6.95 -4.64 -0.50
CA ASP A 34 -8.20 -4.53 -1.25
C ASP A 34 -9.14 -3.49 -0.60
N GLU A 35 -10.27 -3.22 -1.24
CA GLU A 35 -11.24 -2.22 -0.77
C GLU A 35 -11.75 -2.46 0.66
N ARG A 36 -12.00 -3.72 1.06
CA ARG A 36 -12.48 -4.03 2.41
C ARG A 36 -11.37 -3.81 3.42
N MET A 37 -10.18 -4.36 3.15
CA MET A 37 -9.01 -4.17 4.01
C MET A 37 -8.64 -2.69 4.16
N ALA A 38 -8.77 -1.91 3.09
CA ALA A 38 -8.48 -0.48 3.11
C ALA A 38 -9.45 0.28 4.02
N ARG A 39 -10.75 -0.06 4.00
CA ARG A 39 -11.74 0.50 4.94
C ARG A 39 -11.38 0.17 6.38
N ASP A 40 -11.11 -1.09 6.68
CA ASP A 40 -10.76 -1.53 8.03
C ASP A 40 -9.47 -0.84 8.52
N ALA A 41 -8.48 -0.68 7.63
CA ALA A 41 -7.24 0.03 7.94
C ALA A 41 -7.46 1.51 8.23
N VAL A 42 -8.31 2.19 7.45
CA VAL A 42 -8.66 3.60 7.69
C VAL A 42 -9.29 3.76 9.07
N GLU A 43 -10.28 2.93 9.41
CA GLU A 43 -10.94 2.97 10.72
C GLU A 43 -9.93 2.74 11.85
N ALA A 44 -9.16 1.65 11.78
CA ALA A 44 -8.23 1.27 12.83
C ALA A 44 -7.12 2.32 13.04
N TYR A 45 -6.47 2.80 11.97
CA TYR A 45 -5.38 3.76 12.11
C TYR A 45 -5.87 5.15 12.52
N THR A 46 -7.04 5.59 12.04
CA THR A 46 -7.63 6.87 12.46
C THR A 46 -7.97 6.83 13.95
N ALA A 47 -8.53 5.73 14.46
CA ALA A 47 -8.81 5.55 15.89
C ALA A 47 -7.52 5.59 16.76
N LEU A 48 -6.38 5.21 16.18
CA LEU A 48 -5.05 5.30 16.82
C LEU A 48 -4.39 6.67 16.66
N GLY A 49 -5.07 7.66 16.07
CA GLY A 49 -4.56 9.03 15.91
C GLY A 49 -3.62 9.22 14.72
N PHE A 50 -3.65 8.33 13.73
CA PHE A 50 -2.90 8.50 12.48
C PHE A 50 -3.76 9.16 11.40
N GLU A 51 -3.13 9.95 10.54
CA GLU A 51 -3.66 10.25 9.22
C GLU A 51 -3.44 9.03 8.31
N VAL A 52 -4.41 8.72 7.46
CA VAL A 52 -4.36 7.60 6.52
C VAL A 52 -4.51 8.10 5.09
N LYS A 53 -3.64 7.64 4.19
CA LYS A 53 -3.70 7.95 2.75
C LYS A 53 -3.72 6.65 1.96
N LEU A 54 -4.75 6.50 1.13
CA LEU A 54 -4.88 5.37 0.20
C LEU A 54 -4.38 5.80 -1.17
N VAL A 55 -3.39 5.09 -1.70
CA VAL A 55 -2.83 5.36 -3.02
C VAL A 55 -3.20 4.21 -3.94
N PRO A 56 -3.99 4.43 -5.01
CA PRO A 56 -4.31 3.38 -5.96
C PRO A 56 -3.04 2.79 -6.55
N LEU A 57 -2.94 1.45 -6.63
CA LEU A 57 -1.82 0.84 -7.33
C LEU A 57 -1.96 1.10 -8.82
N LYS A 58 -0.89 1.58 -9.46
CA LYS A 58 -0.90 1.79 -10.90
C LYS A 58 -0.44 0.52 -11.60
N PRO A 59 -1.11 0.09 -12.68
CA PRO A 59 -0.67 -1.02 -13.53
C PRO A 59 0.80 -1.00 -13.96
N GLN A 60 1.37 0.20 -14.13
CA GLN A 60 2.76 0.42 -14.55
C GLN A 60 3.79 0.10 -13.44
N GLU A 61 3.34 -0.12 -12.21
CA GLU A 61 4.17 -0.49 -11.06
C GLU A 61 4.32 -2.03 -10.93
N PHE A 62 3.69 -2.79 -11.82
CA PHE A 62 3.81 -4.25 -11.90
C PHE A 62 4.82 -4.61 -13.00
N LEU A 63 5.63 -5.64 -12.74
CA LEU A 63 6.48 -6.24 -13.76
C LEU A 63 5.60 -6.84 -14.88
N ASP A 64 6.09 -6.77 -16.13
CA ASP A 64 5.34 -7.12 -17.36
C ASP A 64 4.74 -8.54 -17.37
N GLU A 65 5.17 -9.41 -16.47
CA GLU A 65 4.72 -10.79 -16.30
C GLU A 65 3.30 -10.92 -15.66
N CYS A 66 2.68 -9.81 -15.21
CA CYS A 66 1.39 -9.82 -14.49
C CYS A 66 0.19 -9.25 -15.30
N ASN A 67 0.12 -9.48 -16.62
CA ASN A 67 -0.94 -8.93 -17.49
C ASN A 67 -2.37 -9.30 -17.05
N GLU A 68 -2.60 -10.48 -16.45
CA GLU A 68 -3.94 -10.88 -15.94
C GLU A 68 -4.31 -10.18 -14.63
N CYS A 69 -3.33 -9.74 -13.84
CA CYS A 69 -3.58 -8.99 -12.60
C CYS A 69 -4.03 -7.55 -12.88
N ARG A 70 -3.68 -7.00 -14.06
CA ARG A 70 -3.85 -5.60 -14.43
C ARG A 70 -5.27 -5.04 -14.23
N VAL A 71 -6.29 -5.86 -14.47
CA VAL A 71 -7.71 -5.48 -14.35
C VAL A 71 -8.20 -5.50 -12.89
N GLN A 72 -7.53 -6.26 -12.02
CA GLN A 72 -7.88 -6.33 -10.59
C GLN A 72 -7.06 -5.36 -9.74
N VAL A 73 -5.88 -4.95 -10.22
CA VAL A 73 -4.96 -4.01 -9.55
C VAL A 73 -5.61 -2.70 -9.16
N GLU A 74 -6.52 -2.18 -9.98
CA GLU A 74 -7.22 -0.92 -9.72
C GLU A 74 -8.08 -0.96 -8.44
N LYS A 75 -8.42 -2.16 -7.95
CA LYS A 75 -9.18 -2.35 -6.70
C LYS A 75 -8.27 -2.35 -5.46
N PHE A 76 -6.96 -2.36 -5.65
CA PHE A 76 -6.00 -2.37 -4.57
C PHE A 76 -5.41 -0.99 -4.32
N HIS A 77 -5.15 -0.70 -3.07
CA HIS A 77 -4.55 0.53 -2.59
C HIS A 77 -3.32 0.22 -1.75
N VAL A 78 -2.27 1.01 -1.89
CA VAL A 78 -1.19 1.05 -0.90
C VAL A 78 -1.66 1.95 0.24
N VAL A 79 -1.70 1.39 1.45
CA VAL A 79 -2.04 2.12 2.68
C VAL A 79 -0.78 2.82 3.18
N TYR A 80 -0.87 4.14 3.33
CA TYR A 80 0.11 4.97 4.00
C TYR A 80 -0.47 5.56 5.28
N THR A 81 0.37 5.72 6.30
CA THR A 81 0.00 6.38 7.55
C THR A 81 1.00 7.46 7.91
N ARG A 82 0.54 8.54 8.53
CA ARG A 82 1.40 9.55 9.14
C ARG A 82 0.90 9.83 10.55
N LYS A 83 1.81 10.03 11.50
CA LYS A 83 1.40 10.46 12.85
C LYS A 83 0.78 11.84 12.74
N THR A 84 -0.42 12.00 13.29
CA THR A 84 -0.94 13.35 13.52
C THR A 84 -0.08 13.96 14.62
N ASN A 85 0.60 15.07 14.35
CA ASN A 85 1.27 15.83 15.39
C ASN A 85 0.21 16.45 16.30
N TYR A 86 -0.34 15.64 17.22
CA TYR A 86 -1.13 16.16 18.31
C TYR A 86 -0.14 16.75 19.31
N SER A 87 0.01 18.07 19.30
CA SER A 87 0.58 18.78 20.44
C SER A 87 -0.42 18.62 21.58
N ALA A 88 -0.12 17.71 22.51
CA ALA A 88 -0.78 17.68 23.82
C ALA A 88 -0.55 19.00 24.55
#